data_AF-A0A3R5UFD5-F1
#
_entry.id   AF-A0A3R5UFD5-F1
#
_cell.length_a   1.000
_cell.length_b   1.000
_cell.length_c   1.000
_cell.angle_alpha   90.00
_cell.angle_beta   90.00
_cell.angle_gamma   90.00
#
_symmetry.space_group_name_H-M   'P 1'
#
loop_
_entity.id
_entity.type
_entity.pdbx_description
1 polymer ?
#
loop_
_entity_poly.entity_id
_entity_poly.type
_entity_poly.pdbx_seq_one_letter_code
_entity_poly.pdbx_strand_id
1 'polypeptide(L)'
;MKYLDKDKINNGKRFINVAISMVIFLNLISLAVTILRKDTIGRNDIIYDLLVLVIIAFYYKGNKLAGIIVSSIAPFLFIIPALLIFGATIYILQPFGILSFWGGTLFLIILAVYIGIMYLIFRRIGWFQCIEEYKLYRKES
;
A
#
# COMPACT_ATOMS: atom_id res chain seq x y z
N MET A 1 18.28 14.14 22.66
CA MET A 1 17.21 14.42 21.68
C MET A 1 17.76 14.16 20.29
N LYS A 2 17.20 13.20 19.53
CA LYS A 2 17.59 13.00 18.13
C LYS A 2 17.17 14.25 17.37
N TYR A 3 18.08 14.91 16.67
CA TYR A 3 17.72 16.00 15.77
C TYR A 3 16.94 15.39 14.61
N LEU A 4 15.61 15.43 14.69
CA LEU A 4 14.75 14.98 13.60
C LEU A 4 14.81 16.01 12.46
N ASP A 5 15.07 15.52 11.27
CA ASP A 5 15.13 16.35 10.06
C ASP A 5 13.70 16.74 9.62
N LYS A 6 13.38 18.04 9.70
CA LYS A 6 12.05 18.58 9.38
C LYS A 6 11.64 18.30 7.92
N ASP A 7 12.59 18.29 6.99
CA ASP A 7 12.31 18.05 5.58
C ASP A 7 11.94 16.57 5.36
N LYS A 8 12.66 15.66 6.02
CA LYS A 8 12.33 14.23 6.00
C LYS A 8 10.99 13.93 6.68
N ILE A 9 10.66 14.60 7.78
CA ILE A 9 9.33 14.48 8.42
C ILE A 9 8.22 14.91 7.45
N ASN A 10 8.39 16.06 6.79
CA ASN A 10 7.40 16.57 5.85
C ASN A 10 7.23 15.65 4.63
N ASN A 11 8.34 15.13 4.10
CA ASN A 11 8.30 14.16 3.00
C ASN A 11 7.67 12.83 3.44
N GLY A 12 7.98 12.35 4.65
CA GLY A 12 7.36 11.16 5.24
C GLY A 12 5.86 11.31 5.41
N LYS A 13 5.40 12.46 5.89
CA LYS A 13 3.97 12.81 5.96
C LYS A 13 3.31 12.77 4.58
N ARG A 14 3.95 13.35 3.55
CA ARG A 14 3.44 13.32 2.17
C ARG A 14 3.34 11.90 1.63
N PHE A 15 4.38 11.08 1.81
CA PHE A 15 4.39 9.68 1.38
C PHE A 15 3.30 8.85 2.07
N ILE A 16 3.10 9.04 3.37
CA ILE A 16 2.01 8.39 4.11
C ILE A 16 0.65 8.83 3.58
N ASN A 17 0.45 10.12 3.31
CA ASN A 17 -0.81 10.61 2.73
C ASN A 17 -1.09 9.99 1.36
N VAL A 18 -0.07 9.81 0.52
CA VAL A 18 -0.21 9.09 -0.77
C VAL A 18 -0.56 7.62 -0.56
N ALA A 19 0.06 6.97 0.44
CA ALA A 19 -0.25 5.58 0.75
C ALA A 19 -1.69 5.43 1.28
N ILE A 20 -2.15 6.36 2.12
CA ILE A 20 -3.54 6.42 2.61
C ILE A 20 -4.52 6.63 1.46
N SER A 21 -4.27 7.56 0.54
CA SER A 21 -5.18 7.81 -0.58
C SER A 21 -5.33 6.57 -1.48
N MET A 22 -4.24 5.82 -1.68
CA MET A 22 -4.27 4.55 -2.39
C MET A 22 -5.12 3.50 -1.66
N VAL A 23 -4.99 3.40 -0.33
CA VAL A 23 -5.79 2.49 0.49
C VAL A 23 -7.27 2.88 0.46
N ILE A 24 -7.61 4.16 0.52
CA ILE A 24 -9.00 4.63 0.41
C ILE A 24 -9.57 4.22 -0.96
N PHE A 25 -8.82 4.46 -2.03
CA PHE A 25 -9.25 4.10 -3.39
C PHE A 25 -9.53 2.60 -3.53
N LEU A 26 -8.65 1.75 -2.99
CA LEU A 26 -8.85 0.29 -3.00
C LEU A 26 -10.02 -0.16 -2.15
N ASN A 27 -10.22 0.42 -0.96
CA ASN A 27 -11.40 0.14 -0.13
C ASN A 27 -12.70 0.51 -0.86
N LEU A 28 -12.73 1.63 -1.60
CA LEU A 28 -13.91 2.02 -2.37
C LEU A 28 -14.20 1.02 -3.50
N ILE A 29 -13.17 0.53 -4.19
CA ILE A 29 -13.33 -0.52 -5.20
C ILE A 29 -13.83 -1.82 -4.55
N SER A 30 -13.24 -2.22 -3.42
CA SER A 30 -13.66 -3.40 -2.64
C SER A 30 -15.14 -3.32 -2.26
N LEU A 31 -15.56 -2.19 -1.69
CA LEU A 31 -16.96 -1.93 -1.33
C LEU A 31 -17.88 -1.95 -2.56
N ALA A 32 -17.47 -1.37 -3.69
CA ALA A 32 -18.27 -1.39 -4.91
C ALA A 32 -18.45 -2.81 -5.46
N VAL A 33 -17.36 -3.60 -5.54
CA VAL A 33 -17.40 -5.01 -5.97
C VAL A 33 -18.27 -5.85 -5.04
N THR A 34 -18.15 -5.60 -3.73
CA THR A 34 -18.98 -6.19 -2.69
C THR A 34 -20.46 -5.86 -2.95
N ILE A 35 -20.85 -4.59 -3.07
CA ILE A 35 -22.25 -4.21 -3.33
C ILE A 35 -22.80 -4.83 -4.63
N LEU A 36 -21.97 -4.95 -5.68
CA LEU A 36 -22.36 -5.54 -6.97
C LEU A 36 -22.52 -7.07 -6.92
N ARG A 37 -21.74 -7.77 -6.10
CA ARG A 37 -21.89 -9.21 -5.84
C ARG A 37 -22.97 -9.45 -4.78
N LYS A 38 -24.24 -9.25 -5.15
CA LYS A 38 -25.42 -9.42 -4.28
C LYS A 38 -25.52 -10.72 -3.46
N ASP A 39 -24.78 -11.78 -3.83
CA ASP A 39 -25.06 -13.13 -3.34
C ASP A 39 -24.05 -13.76 -2.36
N THR A 40 -22.88 -13.16 -2.08
CA THR A 40 -21.86 -13.85 -1.24
C THR A 40 -20.99 -12.92 -0.40
N ILE A 41 -21.57 -12.09 0.45
CA ILE A 41 -20.77 -11.25 1.37
C ILE A 41 -21.09 -11.57 2.81
N GLY A 42 -20.10 -12.17 3.47
CA GLY A 42 -20.06 -12.21 4.92
C GLY A 42 -19.97 -10.78 5.42
N ARG A 43 -20.89 -10.40 6.32
CA ARG A 43 -20.93 -9.11 7.06
C ARG A 43 -19.55 -8.63 7.55
N ASN A 44 -18.61 -9.55 7.74
CA ASN A 44 -17.24 -9.31 8.16
C ASN A 44 -16.42 -8.47 7.17
N ASP A 45 -16.56 -8.63 5.86
CA ASP A 45 -15.74 -7.90 4.87
C ASP A 45 -16.02 -6.38 4.91
N ILE A 46 -17.30 -6.02 5.02
CA ILE A 46 -17.74 -4.63 5.18
C ILE A 46 -17.22 -4.05 6.51
N ILE A 47 -17.20 -4.85 7.58
CA ILE A 47 -16.68 -4.43 8.90
C ILE A 47 -15.18 -4.13 8.79
N TYR A 48 -14.41 -4.95 8.08
CA TYR A 48 -12.97 -4.71 7.88
C TYR A 48 -12.73 -3.44 7.08
N ASP A 49 -13.44 -3.23 5.97
CA ASP A 49 -13.32 -2.01 5.15
C ASP A 49 -13.68 -0.75 5.96
N LEU A 50 -14.73 -0.81 6.79
CA LEU A 50 -15.09 0.29 7.69
C LEU A 50 -14.00 0.55 8.75
N LEU A 51 -13.43 -0.51 9.33
CA LEU A 51 -12.43 -0.40 10.38
C LEU A 51 -11.14 0.26 9.86
N VAL A 52 -10.76 -0.03 8.62
CA VAL A 52 -9.63 0.64 7.95
C VAL A 52 -9.90 2.15 7.80
N LEU A 53 -11.12 2.54 7.38
CA LEU A 53 -11.50 3.95 7.28
C LEU A 53 -11.50 4.67 8.64
N VAL A 54 -11.93 3.99 9.70
CA VAL A 54 -11.88 4.53 11.08
C VAL A 54 -10.44 4.77 11.53
N ILE A 55 -9.51 3.84 11.25
CA ILE A 55 -8.08 4.02 11.56
C ILE A 55 -7.52 5.24 10.82
N ILE A 56 -7.90 5.43 9.55
CA ILE A 56 -7.50 6.59 8.75
C ILE A 56 -8.08 7.89 9.33
N ALA A 57 -9.33 7.89 9.77
CA ALA A 57 -9.94 9.05 10.42
C ALA A 57 -9.18 9.42 11.72
N PHE A 58 -8.81 8.43 12.54
CA PHE A 58 -7.99 8.68 13.73
C PHE A 58 -6.58 9.19 13.39
N TYR A 59 -5.98 8.75 12.28
CA TYR A 59 -4.71 9.28 11.80
C TYR A 59 -4.79 10.79 11.55
N TYR A 60 -5.80 11.24 10.80
CA TYR A 60 -6.01 12.66 10.48
C TYR A 60 -6.39 13.50 11.71
N LYS A 61 -7.11 12.92 12.68
CA LYS A 61 -7.39 13.55 13.98
C LYS A 61 -6.14 13.75 14.84
N GLY A 62 -4.99 13.23 14.44
CA GLY A 62 -3.74 13.37 15.20
C GLY A 62 -3.51 12.30 16.26
N ASN A 63 -4.26 11.19 16.23
CA ASN A 63 -4.05 10.11 17.21
C ASN A 63 -2.65 9.48 17.05
N LYS A 64 -1.90 9.39 18.14
CA LYS A 64 -0.54 8.83 18.18
C LYS A 64 -0.51 7.36 17.71
N LEU A 65 -1.40 6.53 18.23
CA LEU A 65 -1.47 5.09 17.90
C LEU A 65 -1.80 4.87 16.42
N ALA A 66 -2.81 5.58 15.91
CA ALA A 66 -3.14 5.52 14.48
C ALA A 66 -1.98 6.01 13.59
N GLY A 67 -1.26 7.05 14.04
CA GLY A 67 -0.03 7.53 13.40
C GLY A 67 1.03 6.44 13.28
N ILE A 68 1.30 5.73 14.36
CA ILE A 68 2.29 4.64 14.41
C ILE A 68 1.86 3.47 13.52
N ILE A 69 0.58 3.07 13.59
CA ILE A 69 0.02 1.97 12.79
C ILE A 69 0.16 2.29 11.30
N VAL A 70 -0.37 3.44 10.86
CA VAL A 70 -0.34 3.82 9.45
C VAL A 70 1.10 3.97 8.94
N SER A 71 1.99 4.60 9.71
CA SER A 71 3.40 4.74 9.32
C SER A 71 4.16 3.41 9.28
N SER A 72 3.69 2.39 10.01
CA SER A 72 4.30 1.05 9.98
C SER A 72 3.81 0.21 8.81
N ILE A 73 2.58 0.46 8.33
CA ILE A 73 1.98 -0.24 7.20
C ILE A 73 2.36 0.41 5.87
N ALA A 74 2.53 1.74 5.85
CA ALA A 74 2.85 2.50 4.64
C ALA A 74 4.05 1.95 3.82
N PRO A 75 5.14 1.46 4.43
CA PRO A 75 6.23 0.81 3.71
C PRO A 75 5.86 -0.50 3.02
N PHE A 76 4.72 -1.15 3.31
CA PHE A 76 4.31 -2.36 2.60
C PHE A 76 3.38 -2.05 1.42
N LEU A 77 2.77 -0.86 1.42
CA LEU A 77 1.84 -0.44 0.38
C LEU A 77 2.51 -0.18 -0.97
N PHE A 78 3.85 -0.03 -1.03
CA PHE A 78 4.55 0.10 -2.32
C PHE A 78 4.49 -1.16 -3.19
N ILE A 79 4.16 -2.32 -2.59
CA ILE A 79 4.02 -3.59 -3.30
C ILE A 79 2.71 -3.62 -4.10
N ILE A 80 1.71 -2.84 -3.70
CA ILE A 80 0.39 -2.83 -4.35
C ILE A 80 0.46 -2.40 -5.83
N PRO A 81 1.10 -1.28 -6.21
CA PRO A 81 1.31 -0.94 -7.61
C PRO A 81 2.00 -2.06 -8.40
N ALA A 82 2.99 -2.71 -7.81
CA ALA A 82 3.71 -3.82 -8.43
C ALA A 82 2.79 -5.01 -8.73
N LEU A 83 1.93 -5.39 -7.78
CA LEU A 83 0.95 -6.47 -7.94
C LEU A 83 -0.14 -6.12 -8.97
N LEU A 84 -0.63 -4.88 -8.97
CA LEU A 84 -1.64 -4.43 -9.95
C LEU A 84 -1.10 -4.47 -11.37
N ILE A 85 0.11 -3.96 -11.60
CA ILE A 85 0.74 -3.97 -12.92
C ILE A 85 1.01 -5.41 -13.35
N PHE A 86 1.53 -6.24 -12.45
CA PHE A 86 1.76 -7.66 -12.71
C PHE A 86 0.47 -8.41 -13.07
N GLY A 87 -0.61 -8.20 -12.31
CA GLY A 87 -1.92 -8.79 -12.60
C GLY A 87 -2.48 -8.34 -13.96
N ALA A 88 -2.34 -7.05 -14.30
CA ALA A 88 -2.72 -6.53 -15.60
C ALA A 88 -1.89 -7.15 -16.74
N THR A 89 -0.59 -7.32 -16.55
CA THR A 89 0.29 -8.00 -17.51
C THR A 89 -0.15 -9.44 -17.75
N ILE A 90 -0.49 -10.20 -16.69
CA ILE A 90 -1.02 -11.55 -16.82
C ILE A 90 -2.33 -11.55 -17.61
N TYR A 91 -3.27 -10.68 -17.26
CA TYR A 91 -4.57 -10.60 -17.91
C TYR A 91 -4.46 -10.34 -19.42
N ILE A 92 -3.52 -9.47 -19.82
CA ILE A 92 -3.26 -9.16 -21.24
C ILE A 92 -2.58 -10.32 -21.96
N LEU A 93 -1.65 -11.03 -21.30
CA LEU A 93 -0.87 -12.12 -21.92
C LEU A 93 -1.59 -13.47 -21.96
N GLN A 94 -2.59 -13.67 -21.09
CA GLN A 94 -3.41 -14.89 -21.02
C GLN A 94 -4.02 -15.31 -22.37
N PRO A 95 -4.69 -14.42 -23.14
CA PRO A 95 -5.30 -14.81 -24.42
C PRO A 95 -4.31 -15.22 -25.51
N PHE A 96 -3.02 -14.87 -25.38
CA PHE A 96 -2.00 -15.23 -26.36
C PHE A 96 -1.37 -16.60 -26.11
N GLY A 97 -1.83 -17.37 -25.10
CA GLY A 97 -1.27 -18.68 -24.76
C GLY A 97 0.17 -18.64 -24.22
N ILE A 98 0.72 -17.44 -24.02
CA ILE A 98 2.08 -17.23 -23.49
C ILE A 98 2.17 -17.78 -22.06
N LEU A 99 1.06 -17.77 -21.32
CA LEU A 99 0.96 -18.33 -19.96
C LEU A 99 1.21 -19.84 -19.91
N SER A 100 0.77 -20.60 -20.92
CA SER A 100 0.91 -22.07 -20.94
C SER A 100 2.27 -22.53 -21.44
N PHE A 101 3.01 -21.68 -22.16
CA PHE A 101 4.29 -22.04 -22.79
C PHE A 101 5.48 -22.00 -21.81
N TRP A 102 5.49 -21.03 -20.90
CA TRP A 102 6.67 -20.73 -20.08
C TRP A 102 6.62 -21.31 -18.66
N GLY A 103 5.48 -21.87 -18.24
CA GLY A 103 5.25 -22.32 -16.87
C GLY A 103 5.23 -21.15 -15.88
N GLY A 104 4.46 -21.24 -14.80
CA GLY A 104 4.32 -20.13 -13.82
C GLY A 104 5.64 -19.59 -13.26
N THR A 105 6.75 -20.32 -13.40
CA THR A 105 8.10 -19.94 -12.97
C THR A 105 8.60 -18.63 -13.57
N LEU A 106 8.41 -18.39 -14.88
CA LEU A 106 8.86 -17.12 -15.49
C LEU A 106 8.08 -15.92 -14.99
N PHE A 107 6.81 -16.11 -14.63
CA PHE A 107 5.99 -15.07 -14.01
C PHE A 107 6.48 -14.73 -12.60
N LEU A 108 6.92 -15.71 -11.82
CA LEU A 108 7.53 -15.46 -10.50
C LEU A 108 8.84 -14.67 -10.63
N ILE A 109 9.64 -14.96 -11.65
CA ILE A 109 10.88 -14.21 -11.93
C ILE A 109 10.54 -12.76 -12.31
N ILE A 110 9.58 -12.55 -13.21
CA ILE A 110 9.14 -11.21 -13.61
C ILE A 110 8.60 -10.43 -12.40
N LEU A 111 7.77 -11.07 -11.56
CA LEU A 111 7.25 -10.47 -10.33
C LEU A 111 8.38 -10.07 -9.38
N ALA A 112 9.35 -10.97 -9.16
CA ALA A 112 10.50 -10.70 -8.29
C ALA A 112 11.36 -9.55 -8.81
N VAL A 113 11.60 -9.48 -10.12
CA VAL A 113 12.29 -8.36 -10.77
C VAL A 113 11.50 -7.07 -10.58
N TYR A 114 10.18 -7.10 -10.74
CA TYR A 114 9.33 -5.92 -10.58
C TYR A 114 9.36 -5.38 -9.15
N ILE A 115 9.23 -6.27 -8.15
CA ILE A 115 9.37 -5.93 -6.73
C ILE A 115 10.76 -5.36 -6.44
N GLY A 116 11.81 -5.97 -6.99
CA GLY A 116 13.19 -5.52 -6.85
C GLY A 116 13.42 -4.12 -7.42
N ILE A 117 12.95 -3.85 -8.64
CA ILE A 117 13.06 -2.53 -9.28
C ILE A 117 12.31 -1.48 -8.47
N MET A 118 11.07 -1.76 -8.05
CA MET A 118 10.29 -0.84 -7.22
C MET A 118 11.00 -0.57 -5.90
N TYR A 119 11.50 -1.60 -5.22
CA TYR A 119 12.28 -1.45 -3.99
C TYR A 119 13.49 -0.52 -4.18
N LEU A 120 14.25 -0.67 -5.28
CA LEU A 120 15.38 0.20 -5.60
C LEU A 120 14.96 1.64 -5.84
N ILE A 121 13.86 1.88 -6.56
CA ILE A 121 13.29 3.22 -6.78
C ILE A 121 12.92 3.86 -5.44
N PHE A 122 12.15 3.16 -4.60
CA PHE A 122 11.72 3.65 -3.29
C PHE A 122 12.89 3.91 -2.35
N ARG A 123 13.93 3.07 -2.40
CA ARG A 123 15.18 3.29 -1.67
C ARG A 123 15.90 4.55 -2.14
N ARG A 124 15.97 4.79 -3.46
CA ARG A 124 16.66 5.95 -4.05
C ARG A 124 16.00 7.28 -3.68
N ILE A 125 14.67 7.32 -3.61
CA ILE A 125 13.93 8.53 -3.20
C ILE A 125 13.85 8.71 -1.67
N GLY A 126 14.52 7.85 -0.89
CA GLY A 126 14.54 7.96 0.56
C GLY A 126 13.20 7.63 1.24
N TRP A 127 12.32 6.88 0.57
CA TRP A 127 10.96 6.57 1.06
C TRP A 127 10.97 5.98 2.47
N PHE A 128 11.77 4.92 2.68
CA PHE A 128 11.85 4.22 3.96
C PHE A 128 12.37 5.12 5.09
N GLN A 129 13.41 5.90 4.82
CA GLN A 129 14.00 6.82 5.79
C GLN A 129 13.02 7.93 6.18
N CYS A 130 12.33 8.53 5.20
CA CYS A 130 11.35 9.58 5.46
C CYS A 130 10.16 9.06 6.29
N ILE A 131 9.67 7.85 6.02
CA ILE A 131 8.59 7.24 6.80
C ILE A 131 9.06 6.91 8.22
N GLU A 132 10.27 6.39 8.38
CA GLU A 132 10.82 6.08 9.70
C GLU A 132 11.01 7.34 10.55
N GLU A 133 11.51 8.42 9.96
CA GLU A 133 11.68 9.72 10.60
C GLU A 133 10.32 10.30 11.04
N TYR A 134 9.29 10.20 10.18
CA TYR A 134 7.93 10.61 10.52
C TYR A 134 7.31 9.74 11.63
N LYS A 135 7.57 8.43 11.63
CA LYS A 135 7.12 7.51 12.68
C LYS A 135 7.73 7.87 14.03
N LEU A 136 9.02 8.18 14.07
CA LEU A 136 9.71 8.65 15.27
C LEU A 136 9.10 9.97 15.76
N TYR A 137 8.89 10.93 14.86
CA TYR A 137 8.20 12.18 15.18
C TYR A 137 6.83 11.95 15.84
N ARG A 138 5.99 11.07 15.28
CA ARG A 138 4.66 10.75 15.85
C ARG A 138 4.71 10.00 17.18
N LYS A 139 5.82 9.35 17.50
CA LYS A 139 6.02 8.67 18.79
C LYS A 139 6.43 9.65 19.88
N GLU A 140 7.17 10.69 19.52
CA GLU A 140 7.69 11.71 20.44
C GLU A 140 6.72 12.89 20.65
N SER A 141 5.87 13.21 19.66
CA SER A 141 4.75 14.18 19.78
C SER A 141 3.61 13.62 20.61
#